data_AF-A0A8H4AYL7-F1
#
_entry.id   AF-A0A8H4AYL7-F1
#
_cell.length_a   1.000
_cell.length_b   1.000
_cell.length_c   1.000
_cell.angle_alpha   90.00
_cell.angle_beta   90.00
_cell.angle_gamma   90.00
#
_symmetry.space_group_name_H-M   'P 1'
#
loop_
_entity.id
_entity.type
_entity.pdbx_description
1 polymer ?
#
loop_
_entity_poly.entity_id
_entity_poly.type
_entity_poly.pdbx_seq_one_letter_code
_entity_poly.pdbx_strand_id
1 'polypeptide(L)'
;MKHVEVNYSVACDVFMFLKNYLNIHGMPSPGRHFKELSMPIVFLPTSYNYASVYRDYVQASKDKYGNDVRIITESTFTNVWKALLPSLQFMSPKLDLCETCEMMKMDIQYITQHEKN
;
A
#
# COMPACT_ATOMS: atom_id res chain seq x y z
N MET A 1 -7.23 6.79 27.96
CA MET A 1 -7.66 6.64 26.55
C MET A 1 -8.49 5.35 26.49
N LYS A 2 -9.76 5.40 26.06
CA LYS A 2 -10.62 4.18 26.03
C LYS A 2 -10.17 3.31 24.86
N HIS A 3 -9.73 2.09 25.13
CA HIS A 3 -9.35 1.13 24.09
C HIS A 3 -10.59 0.75 23.28
N VAL A 4 -10.50 0.87 21.96
CA VAL A 4 -11.47 0.28 21.03
C VAL A 4 -10.98 -1.12 20.72
N GLU A 5 -11.76 -2.12 21.11
CA GLU A 5 -11.46 -3.51 20.80
C GLU A 5 -11.73 -3.78 19.31
N VAL A 6 -10.87 -4.56 18.68
CA VAL A 6 -11.05 -4.96 17.28
C VAL A 6 -12.13 -6.03 17.23
N ASN A 7 -13.29 -5.65 16.72
CA ASN A 7 -14.36 -6.59 16.37
C ASN A 7 -14.50 -6.71 14.85
N TYR A 8 -15.37 -7.61 14.40
CA TYR A 8 -15.63 -7.85 12.98
C TYR A 8 -16.00 -6.56 12.23
N SER A 9 -16.85 -5.70 12.82
CA SER A 9 -17.28 -4.44 12.19
C SER A 9 -16.11 -3.49 11.98
N VAL A 10 -15.24 -3.33 12.98
CA VAL A 10 -14.05 -2.48 12.89
C VAL A 10 -13.09 -3.01 11.83
N ALA A 11 -12.86 -4.33 11.82
CA ALA A 11 -12.01 -4.99 10.82
C ALA A 11 -12.56 -4.79 9.39
N CYS A 12 -13.88 -4.95 9.20
CA CYS A 12 -14.56 -4.69 7.93
C CYS A 12 -14.42 -3.23 7.49
N ASP A 13 -14.58 -2.27 8.40
CA ASP A 13 -14.46 -0.85 8.06
C ASP A 13 -13.05 -0.50 7.59
N VAL A 14 -12.02 -1.01 8.27
CA VAL A 14 -10.62 -0.84 7.84
C VAL A 14 -10.38 -1.49 6.48
N PHE A 15 -10.88 -2.71 6.27
CA PHE A 15 -10.74 -3.42 5.01
C PHE A 15 -11.40 -2.67 3.84
N MET A 16 -12.63 -2.19 4.03
CA MET A 16 -13.36 -1.43 3.02
C MET A 16 -12.69 -0.09 2.72
N PHE A 17 -12.18 0.59 3.76
CA PHE A 17 -11.37 1.79 3.57
C PHE A 17 -10.13 1.49 2.70
N LEU A 18 -9.33 0.49 3.08
CA LEU A 18 -8.09 0.16 2.36
C LEU A 18 -8.36 -0.29 0.92
N LYS A 19 -9.43 -1.06 0.66
CA LYS A 19 -9.83 -1.42 -0.71
C LYS A 19 -10.15 -0.19 -1.56
N ASN A 20 -10.93 0.74 -1.02
CA ASN A 20 -11.27 1.96 -1.75
C ASN A 20 -10.03 2.85 -1.94
N TYR A 21 -9.18 2.93 -0.92
CA TYR A 21 -7.92 3.67 -0.98
C TYR A 21 -7.02 3.13 -2.10
N LEU A 22 -6.95 1.81 -2.26
CA LEU A 22 -6.21 1.18 -3.34
C LEU A 22 -6.79 1.41 -4.71
N ASN A 23 -8.11 1.46 -4.85
CA ASN A 23 -8.73 1.75 -6.14
C ASN A 23 -8.40 3.17 -6.63
N ILE A 24 -8.09 4.09 -5.72
CA ILE A 24 -7.77 5.50 -6.04
C ILE A 24 -6.26 5.72 -6.18
N HIS A 25 -5.46 5.15 -5.26
CA HIS A 25 -4.03 5.46 -5.12
C HIS A 25 -3.11 4.27 -5.45
N GLY A 26 -3.66 3.07 -5.56
CA GLY A 26 -2.91 1.85 -5.77
C GLY A 26 -2.40 1.73 -7.20
N MET A 27 -1.19 1.21 -7.34
CA MET A 27 -0.58 0.85 -8.62
C MET A 27 -0.30 -0.65 -8.63
N PRO A 28 -0.74 -1.38 -9.68
CA PRO A 28 -0.36 -2.79 -9.82
C PRO A 28 1.16 -2.90 -10.02
N SER A 29 1.76 -3.98 -9.51
CA SER A 29 3.19 -4.26 -9.72
C SER A 29 3.56 -4.20 -11.21
N PRO A 30 4.52 -3.34 -11.62
CA PRO A 30 5.08 -3.38 -12.96
C PRO A 30 5.79 -4.73 -13.20
N GLY A 31 5.66 -5.29 -14.40
CA GLY A 31 6.53 -6.39 -14.86
C GLY A 31 6.25 -7.79 -14.31
N ARG A 32 5.18 -8.04 -13.55
CA ARG A 32 4.77 -9.43 -13.30
C ARG A 32 4.07 -10.00 -14.53
N HIS A 33 4.80 -10.81 -15.30
CA HIS A 33 4.14 -11.89 -16.04
C HIS A 33 3.43 -12.76 -15.00
N PHE A 34 2.10 -12.84 -15.08
CA PHE A 34 1.26 -13.68 -14.22
C PHE A 34 1.58 -15.17 -14.43
N LYS A 35 2.74 -15.60 -13.97
CA LYS A 35 3.07 -17.01 -13.75
C LYS A 35 2.78 -17.25 -12.27
N GLU A 36 1.83 -18.15 -12.01
CA GLU A 36 1.26 -18.57 -10.72
C GLU A 36 0.11 -17.73 -10.12
N LEU A 37 -0.83 -18.51 -9.56
CA LEU A 37 -2.11 -18.20 -8.90
C LEU A 37 -2.02 -17.29 -7.66
N SER A 38 -1.03 -16.39 -7.60
CA SER A 38 -0.87 -15.45 -6.49
C SER A 38 -1.73 -14.20 -6.69
N MET A 39 -2.31 -13.69 -5.59
CA MET A 39 -3.00 -12.40 -5.59
C MET A 39 -2.05 -11.31 -6.13
N PRO A 40 -2.52 -10.44 -7.04
CA PRO A 40 -1.70 -9.36 -7.54
C PRO A 40 -1.28 -8.45 -6.38
N ILE A 41 0.03 -8.20 -6.29
CA ILE A 41 0.56 -7.21 -5.34
C ILE A 41 0.17 -5.83 -5.85
N VAL A 42 -0.48 -5.06 -4.98
CA VAL A 42 -0.83 -3.67 -5.24
C VAL A 42 0.05 -2.81 -4.34
N PHE A 43 0.70 -1.83 -4.96
CA PHE A 43 1.59 -0.93 -4.26
C PHE A 43 0.96 0.44 -4.06
N LEU A 44 1.23 1.05 -2.91
CA LEU A 44 1.12 2.49 -2.73
C LEU A 44 2.45 3.16 -3.12
N PRO A 45 2.42 4.39 -3.67
CA PRO A 45 3.63 5.13 -4.02
C PRO A 45 4.57 5.34 -2.83
N THR A 46 5.85 5.61 -3.12
CA THR A 46 6.92 5.84 -2.13
C THR A 46 6.66 7.02 -1.19
N SER A 47 5.81 7.97 -1.59
CA SER A 47 5.40 9.12 -0.78
C SER A 47 4.42 8.76 0.35
N TYR A 48 3.84 7.55 0.33
CA TYR A 48 2.92 7.08 1.35
C TYR A 48 3.63 6.23 2.40
N ASN A 49 3.10 6.26 3.62
CA ASN A 49 3.48 5.38 4.71
C ASN A 49 2.25 5.08 5.58
N TYR A 50 2.39 4.18 6.56
CA TYR A 50 1.27 3.82 7.43
C TYR A 50 0.63 5.03 8.12
N ALA A 51 1.44 5.98 8.59
CA ALA A 51 0.95 7.17 9.26
C ALA A 51 0.16 8.08 8.31
N SER A 52 0.61 8.26 7.06
CA SER A 52 -0.12 9.08 6.09
C SER A 52 -1.48 8.49 5.76
N VAL A 53 -1.52 7.18 5.48
CA VAL A 53 -2.78 6.48 5.17
C VAL A 53 -3.70 6.45 6.39
N TYR A 54 -3.16 6.30 7.60
CA TYR A 54 -3.93 6.35 8.84
C TYR A 54 -4.58 7.72 9.08
N ARG A 55 -3.89 8.82 8.78
CA ARG A 55 -4.53 10.16 8.86
C ARG A 55 -5.72 10.27 7.92
N ASP A 56 -5.59 9.75 6.69
CA ASP A 56 -6.69 9.77 5.72
C ASP A 56 -7.84 8.88 6.19
N TYR A 57 -7.55 7.72 6.80
CA TYR A 57 -8.54 6.86 7.45
C TYR A 57 -9.29 7.57 8.59
N VAL A 58 -8.56 8.29 9.44
CA VAL A 58 -9.16 9.07 10.54
C VAL A 58 -10.08 10.15 9.98
N GLN A 59 -9.65 10.87 8.95
CA GLN A 59 -10.47 11.91 8.31
C GLN A 59 -11.72 11.31 7.67
N ALA A 60 -11.57 10.27 6.85
CA ALA A 60 -12.70 9.58 6.23
C ALA A 60 -13.69 8.99 7.25
N SER A 61 -13.20 8.50 8.39
CA SER A 61 -14.05 7.99 9.48
C SER A 61 -14.87 9.11 10.12
N LYS A 62 -14.25 10.27 10.37
CA LYS A 62 -14.96 11.45 10.91
C LYS A 62 -15.97 11.99 9.92
N ASP A 63 -15.64 12.03 8.64
CA ASP A 63 -16.56 12.50 7.59
C ASP A 63 -17.79 11.57 7.48
N LYS A 64 -17.60 10.25 7.65
CA LYS A 64 -18.67 9.26 7.56
C LYS A 64 -19.54 9.18 8.81
N TYR A 65 -18.94 9.27 10.00
CA TYR A 65 -19.61 8.94 11.27
C TYR A 65 -19.69 10.11 12.27
N GLY A 66 -19.10 11.26 11.95
CA GLY A 66 -19.02 12.43 12.83
C GLY A 66 -17.75 12.51 13.68
N ASN A 67 -17.49 13.68 14.26
CA ASN A 67 -16.25 13.96 15.02
C ASN A 67 -16.09 13.14 16.31
N ASP A 68 -17.18 12.66 16.89
CA ASP A 68 -17.17 11.91 18.15
C ASP A 68 -16.98 10.39 17.96
N VAL A 69 -16.77 9.95 16.71
CA VAL A 69 -16.54 8.54 16.41
C VAL A 69 -15.27 8.05 17.13
N ARG A 70 -15.37 6.87 17.75
CA ARG A 70 -14.21 6.23 18.36
C ARG A 70 -13.41 5.50 17.28
N ILE A 71 -12.19 5.96 17.05
CA ILE A 71 -11.31 5.41 16.02
C ILE A 71 -10.23 4.58 16.71
N ILE A 72 -9.88 3.45 16.11
CA ILE A 72 -8.76 2.61 16.55
C ILE A 72 -7.43 3.37 16.43
N THR A 73 -6.43 2.98 17.21
CA THR A 73 -5.08 3.55 17.13
C THR A 73 -4.38 3.16 15.82
N GLU A 74 -3.39 3.95 15.41
CA GLU A 74 -2.56 3.67 14.23
C GLU A 74 -1.97 2.26 14.27
N SER A 75 -1.40 1.86 15.42
CA SER A 75 -0.84 0.52 15.60
C SER A 75 -1.84 -0.60 15.31
N THR A 76 -3.07 -0.45 15.80
CA THR A 76 -4.16 -1.41 15.59
C THR A 76 -4.59 -1.40 14.13
N PHE A 77 -4.72 -0.23 13.51
CA PHE A 77 -5.01 -0.09 12.09
C PHE A 77 -3.96 -0.80 11.23
N THR A 78 -2.68 -0.59 11.51
CA THR A 78 -1.57 -1.25 10.81
C THR A 78 -1.58 -2.77 11.00
N ASN A 79 -1.90 -3.25 12.20
CA ASN A 79 -2.00 -4.69 12.46
C ASN A 79 -3.17 -5.32 11.68
N VAL A 80 -4.33 -4.66 11.65
CA VAL A 80 -5.50 -5.11 10.87
C VAL A 80 -5.17 -5.11 9.37
N TRP A 81 -4.53 -4.06 8.86
CA TRP A 81 -4.04 -4.01 7.48
C TRP A 81 -3.16 -5.23 7.18
N LYS A 82 -2.08 -5.44 7.94
CA LYS A 82 -1.13 -6.53 7.67
C LYS A 82 -1.78 -7.91 7.72
N ALA A 83 -2.78 -8.09 8.58
CA ALA A 83 -3.51 -9.35 8.69
C ALA A 83 -4.48 -9.58 7.52
N LEU A 84 -5.22 -8.55 7.09
CA LEU A 84 -6.29 -8.70 6.09
C LEU A 84 -5.85 -8.47 4.64
N LEU A 85 -4.82 -7.65 4.43
CA LEU A 85 -4.33 -7.24 3.11
C LEU A 85 -2.79 -7.31 3.04
N PRO A 86 -2.17 -8.50 3.19
CA PRO A 86 -0.71 -8.64 3.12
C PRO A 86 -0.15 -8.38 1.71
N SER A 87 -0.98 -8.46 0.67
CA SER A 87 -0.62 -8.11 -0.71
C SER A 87 -0.53 -6.61 -0.96
N LEU A 88 -1.02 -5.78 -0.03
CA LEU A 88 -0.90 -4.33 -0.09
C LEU A 88 0.41 -3.89 0.57
N GLN A 89 1.31 -3.34 -0.23
CA GLN A 89 2.65 -2.91 0.20
C GLN A 89 2.96 -1.48 -0.25
N PHE A 90 4.00 -0.87 0.31
CA PHE A 90 4.56 0.37 -0.23
C PHE A 90 5.62 0.04 -1.28
N MET A 91 5.70 0.83 -2.35
CA MET A 91 6.84 0.72 -3.26
C MET A 91 8.13 1.00 -2.49
N SER A 92 9.13 0.16 -2.71
CA SER A 92 10.49 0.53 -2.30
C SER A 92 11.03 1.59 -3.27
N PRO A 93 11.89 2.53 -2.83
CA PRO A 93 12.50 3.52 -3.73
C PRO A 93 13.22 2.91 -4.95
N LYS A 94 13.70 1.67 -4.84
CA LYS A 94 14.33 0.94 -5.96
C LYS A 94 13.36 0.50 -7.05
N LEU A 95 12.07 0.40 -6.72
CA LEU A 95 10.99 -0.01 -7.63
C LEU A 95 10.23 1.19 -8.20
N ASP A 96 10.55 2.41 -7.77
CA ASP A 96 9.94 3.67 -8.22
C ASP A 96 10.67 4.26 -9.42
N LEU A 97 11.23 3.39 -10.27
CA LEU A 97 11.80 3.82 -11.54
C LEU A 97 10.65 3.90 -12.55
N CYS A 98 10.47 5.08 -13.15
CA CYS A 98 9.58 5.20 -14.30
C CYS A 98 10.09 4.33 -15.46
N GLU A 99 9.24 4.04 -16.44
CA GLU A 99 9.58 3.19 -17.58
C GLU A 99 10.89 3.63 -18.28
N THR A 100 11.10 4.94 -18.42
CA THR A 100 12.34 5.52 -18.95
C THR A 100 13.56 5.17 -18.09
N CYS A 101 13.44 5.27 -16.77
CA CYS A 101 14.53 4.94 -15.85
C CYS A 101 14.83 3.44 -15.81
N GLU A 102 13.83 2.57 -15.95
CA GLU A 102 14.07 1.12 -16.09
C GLU A 102 14.76 0.79 -17.42
N MET A 103 14.34 1.38 -18.54
CA MET A 103 15.02 1.20 -19.83
C MET A 103 16.49 1.65 -19.75
N MET A 104 16.75 2.84 -19.21
CA MET A 104 18.12 3.33 -19.02
C MET A 104 18.97 2.41 -18.12
N LYS A 105 18.38 1.86 -17.06
CA LYS A 105 19.06 0.90 -16.20
C LYS A 105 19.42 -0.39 -16.95
N MET A 106 18.53 -0.89 -17.81
CA MET A 106 18.82 -2.06 -18.66
C MET A 106 19.94 -1.75 -19.67
N ASP A 107 19.92 -0.59 -20.30
CA ASP A 107 20.95 -0.16 -21.26
C ASP A 107 22.33 -0.07 -20.60
N ILE A 108 22.41 0.53 -19.41
CA ILE A 108 23.66 0.60 -18.63
C ILE A 108 24.18 -0.81 -18.30
N GLN A 109 23.29 -1.71 -17.87
CA GLN A 109 23.67 -3.10 -17.56
C GLN A 109 24.19 -3.85 -18.78
N TYR A 110 23.56 -3.66 -19.94
CA TYR A 110 24.00 -4.24 -21.20
C TYR A 110 25.40 -3.76 -21.59
N ILE A 111 25.63 -2.44 -21.58
CA ILE A 111 26.93 -1.85 -21.90
C ILE A 111 28.02 -2.38 -20.94
N THR A 112 27.74 -2.40 -19.63
CA THR A 112 28.70 -2.86 -18.61
C THR A 112 29.07 -4.34 -18.76
N GLN A 113 28.17 -5.17 -19.30
CA GLN A 113 28.46 -6.58 -19.60
C GLN A 113 29.30 -6.74 -20.86
N HIS A 114 29.08 -5.88 -21.86
CA HIS A 114 29.78 -5.93 -23.14
C HIS A 114 31.15 -5.25 -23.14
N GLU A 115 31.41 -4.30 -22.25
CA GLU A 115 32.74 -3.67 -22.05
C GLU A 115 33.73 -4.56 -21.27
N LYS A 116 33.27 -5.69 -20.71
CA LYS A 116 34.13 -6.64 -19.97
C LYS A 116 34.76 -7.73 -20.85
N ASN A 117 34.54 -7.71 -22.17
CA ASN A 117 35.13 -8.64 -23.14
C ASN A 117 36.18 -7.97 -24.00
#